data_AF-A0A7X3RA71-F1
#
_entry.id   AF-A0A7X3RA71-F1
#
_cell.length_a   1.000
_cell.length_b   1.000
_cell.length_c   1.000
_cell.angle_alpha   90.00
_cell.angle_beta   90.00
_cell.angle_gamma   90.00
#
_symmetry.space_group_name_H-M   'P 1'
#
loop_
_entity.id
_entity.type
_entity.pdbx_description
1 polymer ?
#
loop_
_entity_poly.entity_id
_entity_poly.type
_entity_poly.pdbx_seq_one_letter_code
_entity_poly.pdbx_strand_id
1 'polypeptide(L)'
;EHPRDARTAYAFSRADMERLFFGKFDPPGARVQGFYHSHPDAPAYFSEKDRMDALTGWLDPEPGYLVLSVTRDAVSDIKMFRWVDDETGFEELPVELV
;
A
#
# COMPACT_ATOMS: atom_id res chain seq x y z
N GLU A 1 27.18 2.21 -2.55
CA GLU A 1 25.74 2.24 -2.87
C GLU A 1 25.26 0.80 -2.96
N HIS A 2 24.27 0.41 -2.16
CA HIS A 2 23.60 -0.88 -2.35
C HIS A 2 22.58 -0.68 -3.48
N PRO A 3 22.63 -1.43 -4.59
CA PRO A 3 21.65 -1.26 -5.65
C PRO A 3 20.28 -1.59 -5.06
N ARG A 4 19.41 -0.58 -5.01
CA ARG A 4 18.00 -0.75 -4.66
C ARG A 4 17.33 -1.36 -5.87
N ASP A 5 16.79 -2.55 -5.72
CA ASP A 5 15.92 -3.21 -6.70
C ASP A 5 14.50 -3.29 -6.15
N ALA A 6 13.53 -3.66 -7.00
CA ALA A 6 12.13 -3.79 -6.58
C ALA A 6 11.91 -4.82 -5.44
N ARG A 7 12.94 -5.60 -5.07
CA ARG A 7 12.90 -6.58 -3.98
C ARG A 7 13.24 -5.96 -2.63
N THR A 8 13.82 -4.77 -2.61
CA THR A 8 14.15 -4.01 -1.41
C THR A 8 13.17 -2.85 -1.28
N ALA A 9 11.99 -3.15 -0.71
CA ALA A 9 10.86 -2.29 -0.34
C ALA A 9 10.98 -0.78 -0.66
N TYR A 10 10.03 -0.25 -1.42
CA TYR A 10 9.92 1.18 -1.67
C TYR A 10 9.29 1.89 -0.46
N ALA A 11 10.08 2.71 0.25
CA ALA A 11 9.56 3.65 1.23
C ALA A 11 9.33 5.01 0.55
N PHE A 12 8.15 5.60 0.74
CA PHE A 12 7.90 6.97 0.29
C PHE A 12 8.94 7.93 0.90
N SER A 13 9.41 8.90 0.11
CA SER A 13 10.21 9.96 0.68
C SER A 13 9.35 10.80 1.63
N ARG A 14 9.98 11.40 2.63
CA ARG A 14 9.30 12.33 3.54
C ARG A 14 8.55 13.43 2.78
N ALA A 15 9.13 13.94 1.68
CA ALA A 15 8.50 14.99 0.87
C ALA A 15 7.25 14.48 0.13
N ASP A 16 7.26 13.23 -0.33
CA ASP A 16 6.08 12.61 -0.95
C ASP A 16 4.99 12.39 0.10
N MET A 17 5.36 11.92 1.29
CA MET A 17 4.44 11.82 2.43
C MET A 17 3.83 13.19 2.76
N GLU A 18 4.63 14.24 2.89
CA GLU A 18 4.13 15.61 3.16
C GLU A 18 3.18 16.10 2.06
N ARG A 19 3.45 15.80 0.79
CA ARG A 19 2.54 16.14 -0.32
C ARG A 19 1.25 15.32 -0.31
N LEU A 20 1.32 14.03 0.01
CA LEU A 20 0.15 13.16 0.07
C LEU A 20 -0.74 13.51 1.26
N PHE A 21 -0.17 13.97 2.38
CA PHE A 21 -0.93 14.26 3.60
C PHE A 21 -1.38 15.72 3.70
N PHE A 22 -0.59 16.67 3.23
CA PHE A 22 -0.86 18.11 3.39
C PHE A 22 -0.99 18.86 2.06
N GLY A 23 -0.86 18.15 0.92
CA GLY A 23 -1.03 18.73 -0.40
C GLY A 23 -2.49 19.10 -0.70
N LYS A 24 -2.64 19.92 -1.74
CA LYS A 24 -3.95 20.19 -2.33
C LYS A 24 -4.19 19.19 -3.44
N PHE A 25 -5.34 18.51 -3.39
CA PHE A 25 -5.78 17.64 -4.46
C PHE A 25 -6.67 18.38 -5.45
N ASP A 26 -6.69 17.89 -6.68
CA ASP A 26 -7.64 18.27 -7.72
C ASP A 26 -8.43 17.01 -8.11
N PRO A 27 -9.76 16.95 -7.88
CA PRO A 27 -10.62 18.02 -7.37
C PRO A 27 -10.38 18.35 -5.88
N PRO A 28 -10.71 19.59 -5.44
CA PRO A 28 -10.68 19.96 -4.04
C PRO A 28 -11.48 18.98 -3.17
N GLY A 29 -10.87 18.49 -2.09
CA GLY A 29 -11.48 17.51 -1.18
C GLY A 29 -11.22 16.04 -1.55
N ALA A 30 -10.51 15.77 -2.66
CA ALA A 30 -9.97 14.44 -2.90
C ALA A 30 -8.91 14.07 -1.84
N ARG A 31 -8.69 12.75 -1.69
CA ARG A 31 -7.76 12.17 -0.71
C ARG A 31 -7.12 10.91 -1.29
N VAL A 32 -6.06 10.45 -0.64
CA VAL A 32 -5.48 9.13 -0.89
C VAL A 32 -6.49 8.06 -0.47
N GLN A 33 -6.83 7.14 -1.39
CA GLN A 33 -7.72 6.00 -1.10
C GLN A 33 -6.94 4.70 -0.86
N GLY A 34 -5.72 4.62 -1.38
CA GLY A 34 -4.91 3.43 -1.20
C GLY A 34 -3.47 3.62 -1.67
N PHE A 35 -2.61 2.77 -1.14
CA PHE A 35 -1.25 2.53 -1.60
C PHE A 35 -1.18 1.17 -2.28
N TYR A 36 -0.25 1.00 -3.22
CA TYR A 36 0.00 -0.30 -3.81
C TYR A 36 1.49 -0.57 -3.92
N HIS A 37 1.86 -1.85 -3.81
CA HIS A 37 3.21 -2.32 -4.09
C HIS A 37 3.19 -3.73 -4.67
N SER A 38 4.27 -4.07 -5.37
CA SER A 38 4.43 -5.39 -5.98
C SER A 38 5.35 -6.28 -5.17
N HIS A 39 5.07 -7.58 -5.15
CA HIS A 39 5.95 -8.65 -4.70
C HIS A 39 6.50 -9.39 -5.94
N PRO A 40 7.74 -9.08 -6.38
CA PRO A 40 8.36 -9.78 -7.51
C PRO A 40 8.68 -11.23 -7.16
N ASP A 41 8.18 -12.15 -8.00
CA ASP A 41 8.37 -13.60 -7.87
C ASP A 41 7.88 -14.18 -6.52
N ALA A 42 6.93 -13.51 -5.87
CA ALA A 42 6.35 -13.93 -4.59
C ALA A 42 4.82 -13.72 -4.56
N PRO A 43 4.07 -14.49 -3.74
CA PRO A 43 2.62 -14.31 -3.62
C PRO A 43 2.22 -12.92 -3.13
N ALA A 44 0.98 -12.54 -3.40
CA ALA A 44 0.39 -11.36 -2.78
C ALA A 44 0.05 -11.72 -1.34
N TYR A 45 0.63 -10.99 -0.39
CA TYR A 45 0.31 -11.10 1.03
C TYR A 45 0.73 -9.81 1.73
N PHE A 46 0.14 -9.53 2.89
CA PHE A 46 0.51 -8.39 3.72
C PHE A 46 1.44 -8.85 4.84
N SER A 47 2.74 -8.66 4.63
CA SER A 47 3.78 -9.10 5.57
C SER A 47 3.70 -8.37 6.90
N GLU A 48 4.36 -8.90 7.93
CA GLU A 48 4.52 -8.20 9.21
C GLU A 48 5.19 -6.83 9.00
N LYS A 49 6.17 -6.74 8.11
CA LYS A 49 6.82 -5.48 7.77
C LYS A 49 5.87 -4.50 7.10
N ASP A 50 5.05 -4.97 6.15
CA ASP A 50 4.07 -4.09 5.49
C ASP A 50 3.07 -3.55 6.51
N ARG A 51 2.61 -4.38 7.46
CA ARG A 51 1.72 -3.95 8.56
C ARG A 51 2.36 -2.90 9.45
N MET A 52 3.65 -3.05 9.79
CA MET A 52 4.39 -2.08 10.60
C MET A 52 4.60 -0.75 9.87
N ASP A 53 4.86 -0.79 8.57
CA ASP A 53 5.14 0.39 7.76
C ASP A 53 3.87 1.12 7.26
N ALA A 54 2.73 0.43 7.23
CA ALA A 54 1.46 0.95 6.73
C ALA A 54 0.79 1.96 7.66
N LEU A 55 0.95 1.83 8.98
CA LEU A 55 0.23 2.69 9.90
C LEU A 55 0.73 4.13 9.85
N THR A 56 -0.11 5.03 9.35
CA THR A 56 0.08 6.46 9.55
C THR A 56 -0.38 6.85 10.95
N GLY A 57 -1.51 6.31 11.43
CA GLY A 57 -2.05 6.62 12.76
C GLY A 57 -2.64 8.03 12.87
N TRP A 58 -2.75 8.76 11.75
CA TRP A 58 -3.28 10.12 11.69
C TRP A 58 -4.13 10.39 10.44
N LEU A 59 -4.27 9.43 9.53
CA LEU A 59 -5.24 9.50 8.44
C LEU A 59 -6.56 8.87 8.86
N ASP A 60 -7.66 9.59 8.67
CA ASP A 60 -9.01 9.11 8.94
C ASP A 60 -9.93 9.44 7.74
N PRO A 61 -10.44 8.42 7.01
CA PRO A 61 -10.14 7.00 7.19
C PRO A 61 -8.73 6.63 6.72
N GLU A 62 -8.14 5.58 7.31
CA GLU A 62 -6.89 5.00 6.82
C GLU A 62 -7.07 4.47 5.37
N PRO A 63 -6.10 4.73 4.47
CA PRO A 63 -6.14 4.21 3.11
C PRO A 63 -5.96 2.69 3.08
N GLY A 64 -6.38 2.05 1.99
CA GLY A 64 -6.14 0.62 1.78
C GLY A 64 -4.78 0.30 1.18
N TYR A 65 -4.38 -0.96 1.24
CA TYR A 65 -3.07 -1.45 0.80
C TYR A 65 -3.25 -2.59 -0.20
N LEU A 66 -2.91 -2.32 -1.46
CA LEU A 66 -3.03 -3.28 -2.56
C LEU A 66 -1.67 -3.94 -2.82
N VAL A 67 -1.58 -5.25 -2.62
CA VAL A 67 -0.37 -6.04 -2.90
C VAL A 67 -0.57 -6.79 -4.20
N LEU A 68 0.34 -6.57 -5.16
CA LEU A 68 0.35 -7.28 -6.43
C LEU A 68 1.44 -8.35 -6.44
N SER A 69 1.07 -9.61 -6.66
CA SER A 69 2.04 -10.64 -7.02
C SER A 69 2.42 -10.44 -8.47
N VAL A 70 3.69 -10.18 -8.74
CA VAL A 70 4.18 -9.96 -10.11
C VAL A 70 5.23 -10.98 -10.48
N THR A 71 5.07 -11.57 -11.65
CA THR A 71 6.08 -12.40 -12.31
C THR A 71 6.69 -11.61 -13.45
N ARG A 72 7.67 -12.20 -14.14
CA ARG A 72 8.31 -11.58 -15.32
C ARG A 72 7.31 -11.08 -16.36
N ASP A 73 6.20 -11.79 -16.57
CA ASP A 73 5.33 -11.59 -17.73
C ASP A 73 3.92 -11.11 -17.36
N ALA A 74 3.54 -11.14 -16.08
CA ALA A 74 2.17 -10.81 -15.65
C ALA A 74 2.05 -10.52 -14.15
N VAL A 75 0.95 -9.86 -13.79
CA VAL A 75 0.40 -9.86 -12.43
C VAL A 75 -0.34 -11.18 -12.23
N SER A 76 0.12 -12.01 -11.28
CA SER A 76 -0.45 -13.34 -11.02
C SER A 76 -1.50 -13.35 -9.91
N ASP A 77 -1.50 -12.34 -9.03
CA ASP A 77 -2.47 -12.23 -7.93
C ASP A 77 -2.54 -10.79 -7.44
N ILE A 78 -3.69 -10.40 -6.88
CA ILE A 78 -3.94 -9.07 -6.31
C ILE A 78 -4.73 -9.23 -5.02
N LYS A 79 -4.23 -8.65 -3.93
CA LYS A 79 -4.92 -8.62 -2.64
C LYS A 79 -5.01 -7.22 -2.08
N MET A 80 -6.16 -6.88 -1.50
CA MET A 80 -6.40 -5.60 -0.85
C MET A 80 -6.51 -5.81 0.66
N PHE A 81 -5.86 -4.93 1.43
CA PHE A 81 -5.91 -4.94 2.87
C PHE A 81 -6.38 -3.58 3.39
N ARG A 82 -7.15 -3.58 4.48
CA ARG A 82 -7.66 -2.35 5.09
C ARG A 82 -7.47 -2.39 6.59
N TRP A 83 -7.12 -1.24 7.17
CA TRP A 83 -7.10 -1.09 8.61
C TRP A 83 -8.51 -1.20 9.19
N VAL A 84 -8.66 -2.04 10.20
CA VAL A 84 -9.87 -2.19 11.01
C VAL A 84 -9.53 -1.77 12.43
N ASP A 85 -10.35 -0.91 13.03
CA ASP A 85 -10.23 -0.49 14.42
C ASP A 85 -10.76 -1.57 15.38
N ASP A 86 -10.30 -2.80 15.14
CA ASP A 86 -10.46 -3.94 16.02
C ASP A 86 -9.07 -4.48 16.39
N GLU A 87 -8.98 -5.35 17.39
CA GLU A 87 -7.70 -5.88 17.89
C GLU A 87 -6.89 -6.67 16.83
N THR A 88 -7.42 -6.88 15.61
CA THR A 88 -6.78 -7.63 14.52
C THR A 88 -5.95 -6.74 13.57
N GLY A 89 -6.18 -5.43 13.58
CA GLY A 89 -5.43 -4.42 12.83
C GLY A 89 -5.77 -4.36 11.34
N PHE A 90 -5.54 -5.43 10.56
CA PHE A 90 -5.83 -5.43 9.13
C PHE A 90 -6.63 -6.65 8.66
N GLU A 91 -7.65 -6.41 7.86
CA GLU A 91 -8.44 -7.42 7.16
C GLU A 91 -8.13 -7.47 5.65
N GLU A 92 -8.33 -8.63 5.02
CA GLU A 92 -8.26 -8.81 3.56
C GLU A 92 -9.65 -8.55 2.94
N LEU A 93 -9.68 -7.75 1.88
CA LEU A 93 -10.90 -7.42 1.13
C LEU A 93 -10.91 -8.10 -0.24
N PRO A 94 -12.08 -8.55 -0.74
CA PRO A 94 -12.21 -9.03 -2.11
C PRO A 94 -11.90 -7.90 -3.11
N VAL A 95 -11.23 -8.26 -4.21
CA VAL A 95 -10.89 -7.33 -5.29
C VAL A 95 -11.61 -7.77 -6.56
N GLU A 96 -12.38 -6.85 -7.16
CA GLU A 96 -12.99 -7.02 -8.48
C GLU A 96 -12.28 -6.09 -9.47
N LEU A 97 -11.81 -6.67 -10.58
CA LEU A 97 -11.25 -5.91 -11.70
C LEU A 97 -12.37 -5.65 -12.70
N VAL A 98 -12.69 -4.37 -12.92
CA VAL A 98 -13.76 -3.88 -13.81
C VAL A 98 -13.21 -3.27 -15.09
#